data_AF-A0A966HFF1-F1
#
_entry.id   AF-A0A966HFF1-F1
#
_cell.length_a   1.000
_cell.length_b   1.000
_cell.length_c   1.000
_cell.angle_alpha   90.00
_cell.angle_beta   90.00
_cell.angle_gamma   90.00
#
_symmetry.space_group_name_H-M   'P 1'
#
loop_
_entity.id
_entity.type
_entity.pdbx_description
1 polymer ?
#
loop_
_entity_poly.entity_id
_entity_poly.type
_entity_poly.pdbx_seq_one_letter_code
_entity_poly.pdbx_strand_id
1 'polypeptide(L)'
;MPVAKNSLNNLKPPTTSEEARERGRKGGIKSGEIRRERKALRQVLDTLLTLPVGFDMQRETLIALGIDEEECNNQTLITVAMIQAAAGGDVKAATWIRDTVGEKPTDKIEANIQKNPLDDQLAQLSPEEIKALAGYDDE
;
A
#
# COMPACT_ATOMS: atom_id res chain seq x y z
N MET A 1 -21.63 10.34 -8.85
CA MET A 1 -21.51 9.85 -10.25
C MET A 1 -21.87 8.37 -10.27
N PRO A 2 -22.70 7.90 -11.21
CA PRO A 2 -23.10 6.49 -11.26
C PRO A 2 -21.89 5.64 -11.70
N VAL A 3 -21.53 4.63 -10.92
CA VAL A 3 -20.44 3.70 -11.24
C VAL A 3 -20.81 2.96 -12.52
N ALA A 4 -19.94 2.99 -13.53
CA ALA A 4 -20.21 2.44 -14.85
C ALA A 4 -20.62 0.96 -14.77
N LYS A 5 -21.84 0.64 -15.23
CA LYS A 5 -22.45 -0.71 -15.24
C LYS A 5 -21.63 -1.80 -15.96
N ASN A 6 -20.55 -1.45 -16.67
CA ASN A 6 -19.77 -2.37 -17.51
C ASN A 6 -18.61 -3.10 -16.80
N SER A 7 -18.18 -2.70 -15.59
CA SER A 7 -17.03 -3.35 -14.93
C SER A 7 -17.36 -4.73 -14.35
N LEU A 8 -18.64 -4.99 -14.05
CA LEU A 8 -19.10 -6.26 -13.45
C LEU A 8 -19.32 -7.37 -14.48
N ASN A 9 -19.48 -7.04 -15.76
CA ASN A 9 -19.81 -8.01 -16.82
C ASN A 9 -18.72 -9.06 -17.08
N ASN A 10 -17.47 -8.78 -16.66
CA ASN A 10 -16.35 -9.72 -16.81
C ASN A 10 -16.13 -10.61 -15.58
N LEU A 11 -16.88 -10.42 -14.50
CA LEU A 11 -16.72 -11.19 -13.27
C LEU A 11 -17.49 -12.51 -13.39
N LYS A 12 -16.76 -13.63 -13.32
CA LYS A 12 -17.35 -14.98 -13.32
C LYS A 12 -17.36 -15.54 -11.89
N PRO A 13 -18.42 -15.32 -11.10
CA PRO A 13 -18.49 -15.83 -9.73
C PRO A 13 -18.44 -17.37 -9.75
N PRO A 14 -17.85 -18.00 -8.70
CA PRO A 14 -17.91 -19.45 -8.55
C PRO A 14 -19.36 -19.90 -8.40
N THR A 15 -19.70 -21.01 -9.05
CA THR A 15 -21.08 -21.53 -9.09
C THR A 15 -21.36 -22.55 -7.99
N THR A 16 -20.31 -23.14 -7.39
CA THR A 16 -20.42 -24.10 -6.28
C THR A 16 -19.46 -23.75 -5.14
N SER A 17 -19.77 -24.24 -3.94
CA SER A 17 -18.90 -24.10 -2.76
C SER A 17 -17.52 -24.74 -2.97
N GLU A 18 -17.48 -25.89 -3.65
CA GLU A 18 -16.23 -26.58 -3.99
C GLU A 18 -15.38 -25.78 -4.98
N GLU A 19 -16.00 -25.20 -6.01
CA GLU A 19 -15.31 -24.34 -6.97
C GLU A 19 -14.77 -23.07 -6.29
N ALA A 20 -15.55 -22.45 -5.41
CA ALA A 20 -15.11 -21.31 -4.62
C ALA A 20 -13.90 -21.66 -3.74
N ARG A 21 -13.93 -22.83 -3.07
CA ARG A 21 -12.85 -23.31 -2.22
C ARG A 21 -11.58 -23.59 -3.01
N GLU A 22 -11.68 -24.24 -4.16
CA GLU A 22 -10.50 -24.54 -4.99
C GLU A 22 -9.90 -23.27 -5.61
N ARG A 23 -10.73 -22.32 -6.06
CA ARG A 23 -10.25 -21.00 -6.53
C ARG A 23 -9.55 -20.24 -5.40
N GLY A 24 -10.11 -20.22 -4.20
CA GLY A 24 -9.50 -19.61 -3.01
C GLY A 24 -8.16 -20.26 -2.66
N ARG A 25 -8.08 -21.60 -2.70
CA ARG A 25 -6.84 -22.35 -2.47
C ARG A 25 -5.76 -21.98 -3.49
N LYS A 26 -6.08 -22.01 -4.78
CA LYS A 26 -5.16 -21.62 -5.87
C LYS A 26 -4.68 -20.19 -5.73
N GLY A 27 -5.59 -19.26 -5.43
CA GLY A 27 -5.26 -17.86 -5.18
C GLY A 27 -4.33 -17.68 -3.97
N GLY A 28 -4.59 -18.39 -2.88
CA GLY A 28 -3.77 -18.38 -1.67
C GLY A 28 -2.36 -18.91 -1.91
N ILE A 29 -2.23 -20.03 -2.63
CA ILE A 29 -0.93 -20.61 -3.04
C ILE A 29 -0.17 -19.60 -3.90
N LYS A 30 -0.80 -19.07 -4.95
CA LYS A 30 -0.14 -18.13 -5.87
C LYS A 30 0.28 -16.85 -5.16
N SER A 31 -0.59 -16.30 -4.31
CA SER A 31 -0.26 -15.14 -3.47
C SER A 31 0.89 -15.45 -2.50
N GLY A 32 0.94 -16.66 -1.93
CA GLY A 32 2.06 -17.13 -1.12
C GLY A 32 3.38 -17.18 -1.88
N GLU A 33 3.37 -17.71 -3.11
CA GLU A 33 4.55 -17.73 -4.00
C GLU A 33 5.06 -16.32 -4.28
N ILE A 34 4.19 -15.41 -4.75
CA ILE A 34 4.55 -14.02 -5.07
C ILE A 34 5.07 -13.29 -3.82
N ARG A 35 4.48 -13.52 -2.65
CA ARG A 35 4.97 -12.93 -1.39
C ARG A 35 6.37 -13.42 -1.05
N ARG A 36 6.66 -14.72 -1.23
CA ARG A 36 8.02 -15.27 -1.02
C ARG A 36 9.03 -14.71 -2.02
N GLU A 37 8.66 -14.65 -3.29
CA GLU A 37 9.49 -14.04 -4.35
C GLU A 37 9.81 -12.58 -4.05
N ARG A 38 8.81 -11.78 -3.69
CA ARG A 38 9.01 -10.37 -3.29
C ARG A 38 9.89 -10.23 -2.05
N LYS A 39 9.77 -11.15 -1.09
CA LYS A 39 10.65 -11.18 0.10
C LYS A 39 12.10 -11.47 -0.31
N ALA A 40 12.33 -12.47 -1.15
CA ALA A 40 13.67 -12.80 -1.64
C ALA A 40 14.28 -11.63 -2.41
N LEU A 41 13.51 -10.99 -3.30
CA LEU A 41 13.96 -9.80 -4.03
C LEU A 41 14.30 -8.66 -3.08
N ARG A 42 13.48 -8.41 -2.05
CA ARG A 42 13.76 -7.38 -1.05
C ARG A 42 15.10 -7.64 -0.36
N GLN A 43 15.37 -8.87 0.07
CA GLN A 43 16.63 -9.23 0.72
C GLN A 43 17.84 -9.02 -0.18
N VAL A 44 17.72 -9.38 -1.46
CA VAL A 44 18.77 -9.12 -2.45
C VAL A 44 18.99 -7.63 -2.63
N LEU A 45 17.91 -6.85 -2.76
CA LEU A 45 18.00 -5.41 -2.93
C LEU A 45 18.60 -4.72 -1.71
N ASP A 46 18.19 -5.09 -0.49
CA ASP A 46 18.77 -4.58 0.75
C ASP A 46 20.29 -4.82 0.78
N THR A 47 20.72 -6.00 0.36
CA THR A 47 22.15 -6.31 0.24
C THR A 47 22.83 -5.39 -0.77
N LEU A 48 22.30 -5.30 -2.00
CA LEU A 48 22.89 -4.49 -3.08
C LEU A 48 22.96 -3.00 -2.72
N LEU A 49 21.97 -2.48 -2.01
CA LEU A 49 21.92 -1.08 -1.59
C LEU A 49 23.01 -0.75 -0.55
N THR A 50 23.34 -1.69 0.34
CA THR A 50 24.39 -1.54 1.35
C THR A 50 25.82 -1.69 0.82
N LEU A 51 26.00 -2.26 -0.39
CA LEU A 51 27.32 -2.41 -0.98
C LEU A 51 27.95 -1.04 -1.33
N PRO A 52 29.29 -0.95 -1.30
CA PRO A 52 29.99 0.24 -1.72
C PRO A 52 29.71 0.55 -3.20
N VAL A 53 29.81 1.82 -3.55
CA VAL A 53 29.66 2.27 -4.94
C VAL A 53 30.73 1.64 -5.82
N GLY A 54 30.32 1.00 -6.92
CA GLY A 54 31.21 0.24 -7.79
C GLY A 54 32.04 1.08 -8.77
N PHE A 55 31.78 2.38 -8.90
CA PHE A 55 32.47 3.28 -9.82
C PHE A 55 33.16 4.42 -9.09
N ASP A 56 34.47 4.59 -9.32
CA ASP A 56 35.32 5.56 -8.62
C ASP A 56 34.83 6.99 -8.76
N MET A 57 34.43 7.42 -9.96
CA MET A 57 33.93 8.79 -10.20
C MET A 57 32.69 9.14 -9.35
N GLN A 58 31.78 8.17 -9.19
CA GLN A 58 30.57 8.37 -8.38
C GLN A 58 30.93 8.47 -6.91
N ARG A 59 31.88 7.65 -6.46
CA ARG A 59 32.40 7.66 -5.10
C ARG A 59 33.11 8.98 -4.77
N GLU A 60 33.98 9.46 -5.66
CA GLU A 60 34.64 10.76 -5.55
C GLU A 60 33.62 11.89 -5.46
N THR A 61 32.53 11.82 -6.25
CA THR A 61 31.45 12.80 -6.18
C THR A 61 30.78 12.82 -4.82
N LEU A 62 30.52 11.65 -4.20
CA LEU A 62 29.94 11.58 -2.86
C LEU A 62 30.88 12.18 -1.80
N ILE A 63 32.17 11.86 -1.87
CA ILE A 63 33.19 12.42 -0.97
C ILE A 63 33.27 13.95 -1.13
N ALA A 64 33.23 14.45 -2.37
CA ALA A 64 33.23 15.88 -2.65
C ALA A 64 31.97 16.60 -2.10
N LEU A 65 30.87 15.88 -1.92
CA LEU A 65 29.65 16.39 -1.25
C LEU A 65 29.76 16.35 0.29
N GLY A 66 30.88 15.86 0.85
CA GLY A 66 31.11 15.78 2.29
C GLY A 66 30.56 14.51 2.94
N ILE A 67 30.29 13.46 2.15
CA ILE A 67 29.84 12.16 2.66
C ILE A 67 31.05 11.31 3.02
N ASP A 68 31.01 10.70 4.20
CA ASP A 68 32.10 9.86 4.67
C ASP A 68 32.31 8.63 3.77
N GLU A 69 33.55 8.19 3.69
CA GLU A 69 33.95 7.07 2.84
C GLU A 69 33.19 5.76 3.17
N GLU A 70 32.88 5.56 4.45
CA GLU A 70 32.12 4.41 4.95
C GLU A 70 30.64 4.48 4.55
N GLU A 71 30.11 5.68 4.30
CA GLU A 71 28.73 5.91 3.89
C GLU A 71 28.56 5.98 2.36
N CYS A 72 29.65 5.84 1.60
CA CYS A 72 29.66 5.80 0.14
C CYS A 72 29.16 4.45 -0.41
N ASN A 73 27.88 4.15 -0.15
CA ASN A 73 27.17 2.98 -0.65
C ASN A 73 26.14 3.34 -1.74
N ASN A 74 25.58 2.31 -2.38
CA ASN A 74 24.61 2.48 -3.47
C ASN A 74 23.33 3.20 -3.02
N GLN A 75 22.89 3.02 -1.77
CA GLN A 75 21.72 3.73 -1.22
C GLN A 75 21.95 5.24 -1.17
N THR A 76 23.10 5.66 -0.67
CA THR A 76 23.50 7.07 -0.60
C THR A 76 23.60 7.67 -2.00
N LEU A 77 24.22 6.94 -2.94
CA LEU A 77 24.34 7.36 -4.34
C LEU A 77 22.96 7.64 -4.99
N ILE A 78 22.01 6.72 -4.83
CA ILE A 78 20.66 6.88 -5.39
C ILE A 78 19.96 8.08 -4.76
N THR A 79 20.12 8.28 -3.45
CA THR A 79 19.49 9.40 -2.73
C THR A 79 20.01 10.74 -3.23
N VAL A 80 21.33 10.87 -3.41
CA VAL A 80 21.96 12.07 -3.99
C VAL A 80 21.45 12.32 -5.42
N ALA A 81 21.38 11.28 -6.25
CA ALA A 81 20.86 11.41 -7.62
C ALA A 81 19.39 11.87 -7.64
N MET A 82 18.55 11.38 -6.72
CA MET A 82 17.17 11.81 -6.58
C MET A 82 17.06 13.29 -6.17
N ILE A 83 17.92 13.74 -5.24
CA ILE A 83 17.99 15.15 -4.83
C ILE A 83 18.39 16.04 -6.03
N GLN A 84 19.40 15.62 -6.80
CA GLN A 84 19.83 16.35 -8.00
C GLN A 84 18.73 16.40 -9.07
N ALA A 85 18.02 15.29 -9.31
CA ALA A 85 16.91 15.24 -10.25
C ALA A 85 15.75 16.16 -9.81
N ALA A 86 15.41 16.15 -8.52
CA ALA A 86 14.39 17.03 -7.95
C ALA A 86 14.79 18.51 -8.09
N ALA A 87 16.06 18.85 -7.82
CA ALA A 87 16.59 20.20 -8.02
C ALA A 87 16.54 20.63 -9.51
N GLY A 88 16.67 19.67 -10.43
CA GLY A 88 16.48 19.87 -11.87
C GLY A 88 15.01 19.98 -12.33
N GLY A 89 14.05 19.87 -11.41
CA GLY A 89 12.61 19.99 -11.70
C GLY A 89 11.86 18.68 -11.91
N ASP A 90 12.47 17.51 -11.63
CA ASP A 90 11.74 16.24 -11.66
C ASP A 90 10.76 16.14 -10.48
N VAL A 91 9.48 16.35 -10.78
CA VAL A 91 8.37 16.29 -9.82
C VAL A 91 8.23 14.90 -9.19
N LYS A 92 8.56 13.82 -9.91
CA LYS A 92 8.49 12.46 -9.36
C LYS A 92 9.59 12.23 -8.35
N ALA A 93 10.80 12.71 -8.63
CA ALA A 93 11.91 12.66 -7.68
C ALA A 93 11.58 13.48 -6.42
N ALA A 94 11.06 14.70 -6.58
CA ALA A 94 10.60 15.53 -5.46
C ALA A 94 9.50 14.85 -4.63
N THR A 95 8.54 14.19 -5.29
CA THR A 95 7.48 13.42 -4.62
C THR A 95 8.05 12.23 -3.84
N TRP A 96 9.00 11.50 -4.42
CA TRP A 96 9.67 10.38 -3.76
C TRP A 96 10.45 10.84 -2.51
N ILE A 97 11.17 11.96 -2.59
CA ILE A 97 11.87 12.56 -1.44
C ILE A 97 10.86 12.93 -0.35
N ARG A 98 9.81 13.67 -0.70
CA ARG A 98 8.73 14.06 0.23
C ARG A 98 8.15 12.85 0.96
N ASP A 99 7.78 11.80 0.21
CA ASP A 99 7.18 10.60 0.76
C ASP A 99 8.17 9.81 1.64
N THR A 100 9.47 9.85 1.32
CA THR A 100 10.54 9.20 2.11
C THR A 100 10.82 9.92 3.43
N VAL A 101 10.75 11.26 3.44
CA VAL A 101 10.94 12.09 4.66
C VAL A 101 9.69 12.06 5.55
N GLY A 102 8.56 11.54 5.06
CA GLY A 102 7.31 11.46 5.82
C GLY A 102 6.42 12.69 5.71
N GLU A 103 6.77 13.65 4.86
CA GLU A 103 5.99 14.87 4.56
C GLU A 103 4.84 14.58 3.58
N LYS A 104 4.40 13.31 3.49
CA LYS A 104 3.28 12.93 2.64
C LYS A 104 2.03 13.60 3.22
N PRO A 105 1.35 14.48 2.47
CA PRO A 105 0.08 15.02 2.91
C PRO A 105 -0.84 13.84 3.16
N THR A 106 -1.27 13.67 4.41
CA THR A 106 -2.37 12.77 4.68
C THR A 106 -3.58 13.44 4.05
N ASP A 107 -4.04 12.89 2.92
CA ASP A 107 -5.40 13.11 2.49
C ASP A 107 -6.24 12.67 3.68
N LYS A 108 -6.74 13.64 4.47
CA LYS A 108 -7.85 13.41 5.37
C LYS A 108 -8.97 12.98 4.44
N ILE A 109 -9.09 11.68 4.24
CA ILE A 109 -10.31 11.10 3.70
C ILE A 109 -11.31 11.41 4.80
N GLU A 110 -12.01 12.53 4.66
CA GLU A 110 -13.30 12.71 5.29
C GLU A 110 -14.12 11.56 4.75
N ALA A 111 -14.13 10.44 5.47
CA ALA A 111 -15.07 9.38 5.24
C ALA A 111 -16.42 10.08 5.42
N ASN A 112 -17.04 10.43 4.30
CA ASN A 112 -18.41 10.88 4.26
C ASN A 112 -19.23 9.63 4.59
N ILE A 113 -19.24 9.27 5.87
CA ILE A 113 -20.10 8.27 6.45
C ILE A 113 -21.47 8.84 6.20
N GLN A 114 -22.11 8.40 5.11
CA GLN A 114 -23.55 8.55 4.95
C GLN A 114 -24.15 7.87 6.16
N LYS A 115 -24.44 8.64 7.21
CA LYS A 115 -25.26 8.19 8.32
C LYS A 115 -26.52 7.62 7.68
N ASN A 116 -26.74 6.33 7.83
CA ASN A 116 -27.93 5.72 7.27
C ASN A 116 -29.10 6.31 8.07
N PRO A 117 -30.16 6.86 7.45
CA PRO A 117 -31.30 7.40 8.19
C PRO A 117 -31.97 6.38 9.14
N LEU A 118 -31.68 5.09 8.95
CA LEU A 118 -32.07 4.00 9.86
C LEU A 118 -31.25 3.97 11.16
N ASP A 119 -30.03 4.52 11.19
CA ASP A 119 -29.15 4.54 12.36
C ASP A 119 -29.76 5.39 13.49
N ASP A 120 -30.35 6.55 13.14
CA ASP A 120 -31.01 7.44 14.10
C ASP A 120 -32.35 6.85 14.60
N GLN A 121 -33.01 6.02 13.79
CA GLN A 121 -34.25 5.33 14.16
C GLN A 121 -33.97 4.14 15.08
N LEU A 122 -32.92 3.36 14.79
CA LEU A 122 -32.46 2.25 15.65
C LEU A 122 -32.00 2.73 17.03
N ALA A 123 -31.38 3.92 17.10
CA ALA A 123 -30.95 4.51 18.37
C ALA A 123 -32.12 4.96 19.27
N GLN A 124 -33.33 5.12 18.71
CA GLN A 124 -34.54 5.52 19.44
C GLN A 124 -35.39 4.33 19.91
N LEU A 125 -35.13 3.13 19.39
CA LEU A 125 -35.83 1.91 19.78
C LEU A 125 -35.26 1.39 21.11
N SER A 126 -36.16 0.96 22.00
CA SER A 126 -35.76 0.31 23.25
C SER A 126 -35.18 -1.08 22.99
N PRO A 127 -34.34 -1.62 23.90
CA PRO A 127 -33.78 -2.97 23.77
C PRO A 127 -34.85 -4.07 23.60
N GLU A 128 -36.05 -3.87 24.17
CA GLU A 128 -37.18 -4.80 24.07
C GLU A 128 -37.79 -4.82 22.67
N GLU A 129 -37.95 -3.65 22.04
CA GLU A 129 -38.49 -3.54 20.67
C GLU A 129 -37.51 -4.10 19.62
N ILE A 130 -36.21 -3.88 19.83
CA ILE A 130 -35.18 -4.48 18.97
C ILE A 130 -35.22 -6.01 19.06
N LYS A 131 -35.42 -6.54 20.28
CA LYS A 131 -35.49 -7.98 20.54
C LYS A 131 -36.75 -8.63 19.94
N ALA A 132 -37.90 -7.95 20.05
CA ALA A 132 -39.15 -8.36 19.41
C ALA A 132 -39.04 -8.33 17.87
N LEU A 133 -38.40 -7.31 17.29
CA LEU A 133 -38.17 -7.21 15.85
C LEU A 133 -37.21 -8.29 15.33
N ALA A 134 -36.24 -8.68 16.16
CA ALA A 134 -35.28 -9.75 15.88
C ALA A 134 -35.84 -11.16 16.10
N GLY A 135 -37.10 -11.29 16.52
CA GLY A 135 -37.77 -12.59 16.73
C GLY A 135 -37.18 -13.40 17.88
N TYR A 136 -36.54 -12.75 18.85
CA TYR A 136 -36.14 -13.38 20.10
C TYR A 136 -37.28 -13.28 21.09
N ASP A 137 -38.16 -14.29 21.10
CA ASP A 137 -39.08 -14.49 22.21
C ASP A 137 -38.27 -14.93 23.43
N ASP A 138 -38.50 -14.29 24.57
CA ASP A 138 -37.91 -14.67 25.85
C ASP A 138 -38.50 -16.00 26.32
N GLU A 139 -37.80 -17.10 26.03
CA GLU A 139 -37.86 -18.36 26.79
C GLU A 139 -36.67 -18.48 27.76
#